data_AF-A0A200PML4-F1
#
_entry.id   AF-A0A200PML4-F1
#
_cell.length_a   1.000
_cell.length_b   1.000
_cell.length_c   1.000
_cell.angle_alpha   90.00
_cell.angle_beta   90.00
_cell.angle_gamma   90.00
#
_symmetry.space_group_name_H-M   'P 1'
#
loop_
_entity.id
_entity.type
_entity.pdbx_description
1 polymer ?
#
loop_
_entity_poly.entity_id
_entity_poly.type
_entity_poly.pdbx_seq_one_letter_code
_entity_poly.pdbx_strand_id
1 'polypeptide(L)'
;MYQSMQAFDTPPVVPGKPLTVGQHMLDKGAAMLQSLKPVKQMQQHVCTFALYSHDMSRQIETHHYITRLNQEFLQCAVYDSDAPTARLIGVEYIVSDRIFEELPPDEQKLWHSHAYEVTMSSSSCRPSSPKFIR
;
A
#
# COMPACT_ATOMS: atom_id res chain seq x y z
N MET A 1 -19.96 -22.61 -14.26
CA MET A 1 -20.27 -22.56 -12.82
C MET A 1 -19.22 -23.37 -12.06
N TYR A 2 -18.00 -22.85 -11.93
CA TYR A 2 -16.92 -23.52 -11.20
C TYR A 2 -16.56 -22.70 -9.96
N GLN A 3 -17.02 -23.22 -8.82
CA GLN A 3 -16.31 -23.34 -7.55
C GLN A 3 -15.75 -22.07 -6.89
N SER A 4 -16.58 -21.57 -5.96
CA SER A 4 -16.22 -20.93 -4.67
C SER A 4 -15.07 -19.93 -4.68
N MET A 5 -15.44 -18.66 -4.87
CA MET A 5 -14.76 -17.52 -4.27
C MET A 5 -14.76 -17.74 -2.75
N GLN A 6 -13.70 -18.32 -2.20
CA GLN A 6 -13.44 -18.21 -0.77
C GLN A 6 -12.91 -16.80 -0.55
N ALA A 7 -13.84 -15.88 -0.25
CA ALA A 7 -13.47 -14.66 0.45
C ALA A 7 -12.66 -15.07 1.68
N PHE A 8 -11.51 -14.42 1.90
CA PHE A 8 -10.75 -14.53 3.15
C PHE A 8 -11.57 -13.88 4.28
N ASP A 9 -12.66 -14.51 4.69
CA ASP A 9 -13.72 -13.89 5.49
C ASP A 9 -13.46 -13.96 7.01
N THR A 10 -12.18 -14.08 7.41
CA THR A 10 -11.77 -13.84 8.80
C THR A 10 -10.44 -13.09 8.81
N PRO A 11 -10.44 -11.80 9.23
CA PRO A 11 -9.19 -11.07 9.38
C PRO A 11 -8.32 -11.79 10.43
N PRO A 12 -7.01 -11.97 10.17
CA PRO A 12 -6.14 -12.71 11.07
C PRO A 12 -6.15 -12.08 12.46
N VAL A 13 -6.41 -12.89 13.49
CA VAL A 13 -6.49 -12.42 14.87
C VAL A 13 -5.16 -11.77 15.26
N VAL A 14 -5.20 -10.48 15.57
CA VAL A 14 -4.02 -9.75 16.06
C VAL A 14 -3.72 -10.24 17.48
N PRO A 15 -2.51 -10.72 17.79
CA PRO A 15 -2.16 -11.12 19.15
C PRO A 15 -2.30 -9.93 20.12
N GLY A 16 -2.94 -10.16 21.27
CA GLY A 16 -3.10 -9.15 22.31
C GLY A 16 -4.47 -9.21 23.01
N LYS A 17 -4.64 -8.37 24.02
CA LYS A 17 -5.96 -8.15 24.65
C LYS A 17 -6.73 -7.11 23.83
N PRO A 18 -8.07 -7.19 23.79
CA PRO A 18 -8.90 -6.14 23.21
C PRO A 18 -8.61 -4.78 23.85
N LEU A 19 -8.86 -3.70 23.10
CA LEU A 19 -8.75 -2.34 23.62
C LEU A 19 -9.71 -2.15 24.80
N THR A 20 -9.18 -1.53 25.84
CA THR A 20 -9.96 -1.12 27.01
C THR A 20 -10.80 0.11 26.67
N VAL A 21 -11.86 0.37 27.46
CA VAL A 21 -12.66 1.60 27.34
C VAL A 21 -11.78 2.84 27.45
N GLY A 22 -10.77 2.83 28.32
CA GLY A 22 -9.82 3.92 28.47
C GLY A 22 -9.03 4.21 27.18
N GLN A 23 -8.57 3.17 26.47
CA GLN A 23 -7.87 3.35 25.19
C GLN A 23 -8.79 3.91 24.10
N HIS A 24 -10.03 3.42 24.01
CA HIS A 24 -11.00 3.99 23.08
C HIS A 24 -11.29 5.48 23.34
N MET A 25 -11.34 5.90 24.60
CA MET A 25 -11.51 7.31 24.95
C MET A 25 -10.29 8.15 24.56
N LEU A 26 -9.08 7.64 24.79
CA LEU A 26 -7.83 8.30 24.37
C LEU A 26 -7.77 8.46 22.85
N ASP A 27 -8.08 7.42 22.10
CA ASP A 27 -8.06 7.44 20.63
C ASP A 27 -9.07 8.45 20.06
N LYS A 28 -10.28 8.50 20.64
CA LYS A 28 -11.29 9.50 20.25
C LYS A 28 -10.84 10.92 20.60
N GLY A 29 -10.22 11.12 21.76
CA GLY A 29 -9.65 12.41 22.14
C GLY A 29 -8.55 12.85 21.16
N ALA A 30 -7.66 11.95 20.78
CA ALA A 30 -6.62 12.20 19.79
C ALA A 30 -7.23 12.54 18.42
N ALA A 31 -8.24 11.81 17.96
CA ALA A 31 -8.91 12.08 16.69
C ALA A 31 -9.59 13.47 16.63
N MET A 32 -10.07 13.97 17.77
CA MET A 32 -10.65 15.32 17.87
C MET A 32 -9.58 16.43 17.90
N LEU A 33 -8.43 16.17 18.52
CA LEU A 33 -7.38 17.18 18.73
C LEU A 33 -6.34 17.21 17.60
N GLN A 34 -6.08 16.07 16.96
CA GLN A 34 -5.02 15.92 15.98
C GLN A 34 -5.59 16.06 14.56
N SER A 35 -5.03 17.01 13.80
CA SER A 35 -5.47 17.27 12.43
C SER A 35 -5.04 16.21 11.41
N LEU A 36 -4.05 15.36 11.74
CA LEU A 36 -3.47 14.32 10.88
C LEU A 36 -3.16 14.80 9.45
N LYS A 37 -2.64 16.04 9.32
CA LYS A 37 -2.42 16.71 8.04
C LYS A 37 -1.70 15.85 6.99
N PRO A 38 -0.58 15.14 7.30
CA PRO A 38 0.13 14.37 6.28
C PRO A 38 -0.69 13.19 5.72
N VAL A 39 -1.42 12.49 6.58
CA VAL A 39 -2.26 11.34 6.16
C VAL A 39 -3.40 11.81 5.25
N LYS A 40 -3.96 12.99 5.52
CA LYS A 40 -5.01 13.61 4.70
C LYS A 40 -4.53 14.15 3.34
N GLN A 41 -3.22 14.14 3.07
CA GLN A 41 -2.64 14.58 1.79
C GLN A 41 -2.45 13.43 0.79
N MET A 42 -2.83 12.20 1.13
CA MET A 42 -2.89 11.09 0.18
C MET A 42 -3.98 11.39 -0.87
N GLN A 43 -3.55 11.58 -2.12
CA GLN A 43 -4.38 12.14 -3.20
C GLN A 43 -4.85 11.09 -4.19
N GLN A 44 -4.19 9.94 -4.25
CA GLN A 44 -4.51 8.88 -5.20
C GLN A 44 -4.73 7.57 -4.46
N HIS A 45 -5.72 6.82 -4.91
CA HIS A 45 -5.99 5.46 -4.47
C HIS A 45 -5.86 4.54 -5.67
N VAL A 46 -5.06 3.50 -5.55
CA VAL A 46 -4.84 2.51 -6.61
C VAL A 46 -5.02 1.12 -6.01
N CYS A 47 -5.86 0.31 -6.65
CA CYS A 47 -6.00 -1.09 -6.33
C CYS A 47 -5.17 -1.94 -7.31
N THR A 48 -4.31 -2.81 -6.77
CA THR A 48 -3.48 -3.73 -7.56
C THR A 48 -3.55 -5.14 -6.98
N PHE A 49 -3.23 -6.13 -7.79
CA PHE A 49 -3.03 -7.50 -7.31
C PHE A 49 -1.54 -7.78 -7.18
N ALA A 50 -1.08 -7.91 -5.93
CA ALA A 50 0.28 -8.32 -5.62
C ALA A 50 0.38 -9.85 -5.71
N LEU A 51 1.34 -10.34 -6.49
CA LEU A 51 1.69 -11.75 -6.59
C LEU A 51 2.86 -12.03 -5.67
N TYR A 52 2.75 -13.09 -4.86
CA TYR A 52 3.91 -13.52 -4.09
C TYR A 52 4.98 -14.08 -5.03
N SER A 53 6.21 -13.56 -4.89
CA SER A 53 7.38 -13.96 -5.69
C SER A 53 7.68 -15.47 -5.69
N HIS A 54 7.22 -16.19 -4.66
CA HIS A 54 7.46 -17.62 -4.46
C HIS A 54 6.20 -18.48 -4.69
N ASP A 55 5.02 -17.87 -4.86
CA ASP A 55 3.76 -18.57 -5.09
C ASP A 55 2.77 -17.70 -5.88
N MET A 56 2.82 -17.87 -7.21
CA MET A 56 1.98 -17.13 -8.16
C MET A 56 0.49 -17.51 -8.07
N SER A 57 0.12 -18.55 -7.30
CA SER A 57 -1.27 -18.93 -7.07
C SER A 57 -1.96 -18.06 -6.01
N ARG A 58 -1.17 -17.33 -5.21
CA ARG A 58 -1.65 -16.45 -4.15
C ARG A 58 -1.60 -15.00 -4.61
N GLN A 59 -2.77 -14.48 -4.96
CA GLN A 59 -2.97 -13.06 -5.27
C GLN A 59 -3.53 -12.37 -4.03
N ILE A 60 -2.94 -11.24 -3.64
CA ILE A 60 -3.51 -10.35 -2.62
C ILE A 60 -3.97 -9.08 -3.32
N GLU A 61 -5.21 -8.69 -3.08
CA GLU A 61 -5.70 -7.36 -3.42
C GLU A 61 -5.06 -6.34 -2.49
N THR A 62 -4.43 -5.32 -3.05
CA THR A 62 -3.65 -4.32 -2.31
C THR A 62 -4.12 -2.92 -2.67
N HIS A 63 -4.35 -2.12 -1.65
CA HIS A 63 -4.90 -0.78 -1.76
C HIS A 63 -3.82 0.26 -1.40
N HIS A 64 -3.33 0.96 -2.42
CA HIS A 64 -2.26 1.94 -2.30
C HIS A 64 -2.87 3.33 -2.14
N TYR A 65 -2.56 3.99 -1.03
CA TYR A 65 -2.88 5.41 -0.81
C TYR A 65 -1.61 6.23 -0.99
N ILE A 66 -1.60 7.04 -2.04
CA ILE A 66 -0.37 7.61 -2.62
C ILE A 66 -0.30 9.11 -2.36
N THR A 67 0.86 9.54 -1.89
CA THR A 67 1.28 10.94 -1.83
C THR A 67 2.44 11.14 -2.80
N ARG A 68 2.25 12.04 -3.76
CA ARG A 68 3.34 12.48 -4.64
C ARG A 68 4.16 13.54 -3.92
N LEU A 69 5.43 13.25 -3.63
CA LEU A 69 6.34 14.20 -2.98
C LEU A 69 6.96 15.18 -3.99
N ASN A 70 7.28 14.69 -5.19
CA ASN A 70 7.73 15.50 -6.32
C ASN A 70 7.43 14.80 -7.66
N GLN A 71 7.95 15.30 -8.79
CA GLN A 71 7.68 14.70 -10.10
C GLN A 71 8.19 13.25 -10.23
N GLU A 72 9.26 12.93 -9.52
CA GLU A 72 10.03 11.69 -9.64
C GLU A 72 9.92 10.78 -8.41
N PHE A 73 9.18 11.18 -7.36
CA PHE A 73 9.11 10.45 -6.09
C PHE A 73 7.69 10.41 -5.55
N LEU A 74 7.18 9.19 -5.34
CA LEU A 74 5.90 8.92 -4.72
C LEU A 74 6.11 8.06 -3.48
N GLN A 75 5.24 8.26 -2.48
CA GLN A 75 5.19 7.47 -1.26
C GLN A 75 3.78 6.90 -1.09
N CYS A 76 3.70 5.60 -0.82
CA CYS A 76 2.45 4.88 -0.74
C CYS A 76 2.32 4.19 0.62
N ALA A 77 1.14 4.27 1.23
CA ALA A 77 0.74 3.34 2.28
C ALA A 77 -0.12 2.25 1.66
N VAL A 78 0.23 0.98 1.90
CA VAL A 78 -0.41 -0.17 1.26
C VAL A 78 -1.25 -0.92 2.30
N TYR A 79 -2.51 -1.15 1.98
CA TYR A 79 -3.48 -1.84 2.84
C TYR A 79 -3.99 -3.12 2.17
N ASP A 80 -4.44 -4.07 2.99
CA ASP A 80 -5.07 -5.33 2.54
C ASP A 80 -6.53 -5.17 2.05
N SER A 81 -7.16 -4.02 2.28
CA SER A 81 -8.54 -3.69 1.89
C SER A 81 -8.73 -2.16 1.83
N ASP A 82 -9.84 -1.69 1.26
CA ASP A 82 -10.31 -0.30 1.36
C ASP A 82 -11.27 -0.05 2.55
N ALA A 83 -11.53 -1.07 3.38
CA ALA A 83 -12.37 -0.95 4.56
C ALA A 83 -11.75 -0.04 5.64
N PRO A 84 -12.57 0.61 6.50
CA PRO A 84 -12.05 1.41 7.62
C PRO A 84 -11.22 0.61 8.65
N THR A 85 -11.37 -0.72 8.64
CA THR A 85 -10.63 -1.67 9.49
C THR A 85 -9.48 -2.35 8.75
N ALA A 86 -9.15 -1.89 7.54
CA ALA A 86 -8.06 -2.43 6.75
C ALA A 86 -6.73 -2.28 7.48
N ARG A 87 -5.83 -3.23 7.24
CA ARG A 87 -4.54 -3.31 7.89
C ARG A 87 -3.48 -2.77 6.97
N LEU A 88 -2.59 -1.95 7.52
CA LEU A 88 -1.38 -1.54 6.82
C LEU A 88 -0.49 -2.78 6.65
N ILE A 89 -0.23 -3.16 5.40
CA ILE A 89 0.62 -4.30 5.04
C ILE A 89 2.00 -3.86 4.55
N GLY A 90 2.16 -2.61 4.10
CA GLY A 90 3.42 -2.12 3.58
C GLY A 90 3.48 -0.61 3.42
N VAL A 91 4.69 -0.12 3.20
CA VAL A 91 4.97 1.25 2.75
C VAL A 91 5.87 1.11 1.54
N GLU A 92 5.48 1.74 0.44
CA GLU A 92 6.23 1.67 -0.81
C GLU A 92 6.71 3.04 -1.24
N TYR A 93 7.86 3.04 -1.90
CA TYR A 93 8.42 4.21 -2.55
C TYR A 93 8.54 3.95 -4.04
N ILE A 94 8.03 4.88 -4.85
CA ILE A 94 8.12 4.78 -6.30
C ILE A 94 9.01 5.90 -6.80
N VAL A 95 10.11 5.55 -7.47
CA VAL A 95 11.08 6.51 -8.01
C VAL A 95 11.26 6.41 -9.53
N SER A 96 11.76 7.48 -10.15
CA SER A 96 12.18 7.48 -11.55
C SER A 96 13.46 6.65 -11.77
N ASP A 97 13.68 6.22 -13.00
CA ASP A 97 14.90 5.51 -13.41
C ASP A 97 16.16 6.31 -13.06
N ARG A 98 16.12 7.64 -13.26
CA ARG A 98 17.22 8.54 -12.93
C ARG A 98 17.62 8.46 -11.45
N ILE A 99 16.63 8.51 -10.55
CA ILE A 99 16.90 8.39 -9.11
C ILE A 99 17.43 7.00 -8.80
N PHE A 100 16.85 5.95 -9.40
CA PHE A 100 17.29 4.57 -9.19
C PHE A 100 18.75 4.35 -9.62
N GLU A 101 19.14 4.85 -10.78
CA GLU A 101 20.52 4.76 -11.30
C GLU A 101 21.54 5.50 -10.41
N GLU A 102 21.12 6.57 -9.73
CA GLU A 102 21.95 7.32 -8.78
C GLU A 102 22.10 6.61 -7.42
N LEU A 103 21.29 5.58 -7.12
CA LEU A 103 21.39 4.84 -5.86
C LEU A 103 22.65 3.97 -5.80
N PRO A 104 23.25 3.78 -4.61
CA PRO A 104 24.33 2.81 -4.43
C PRO A 104 23.92 1.41 -4.89
N PRO A 105 24.83 0.59 -5.46
CA PRO A 105 24.50 -0.74 -5.97
C PRO A 105 23.88 -1.69 -4.93
N ASP A 106 24.20 -1.51 -3.65
CA ASP A 106 23.60 -2.30 -2.57
C ASP A 106 22.15 -1.89 -2.29
N GLU A 107 21.84 -0.61 -2.44
CA GLU A 107 20.48 -0.10 -2.32
C GLU A 107 19.65 -0.54 -3.51
N GLN A 108 20.16 -0.46 -4.75
CA GLN A 108 19.44 -0.88 -5.98
C GLN A 108 18.90 -2.32 -5.91
N LYS A 109 19.59 -3.23 -5.21
CA LYS A 109 19.16 -4.63 -5.02
C LYS A 109 17.85 -4.77 -4.23
N LEU A 110 17.49 -3.75 -3.44
CA LEU A 110 16.27 -3.72 -2.65
C LEU A 110 15.06 -3.22 -3.46
N TRP A 111 15.28 -2.79 -4.70
CA TRP A 111 14.23 -2.28 -5.57
C TRP A 111 13.90 -3.27 -6.66
N HIS A 112 12.64 -3.24 -7.10
CA HIS A 112 12.15 -4.02 -8.23
C HIS A 112 11.35 -3.14 -9.18
N SER A 113 11.24 -3.55 -10.44
CA SER A 113 10.42 -2.82 -11.41
C SER A 113 8.94 -3.07 -11.15
N HIS A 114 8.15 -2.00 -11.13
CA HIS A 114 6.68 -2.03 -11.02
C HIS A 114 6.00 -2.65 -12.26
N ALA A 115 6.76 -3.07 -13.27
CA ALA A 115 6.23 -3.68 -14.50
C ALA A 115 5.44 -5.00 -14.27
N TYR A 116 5.61 -5.64 -13.12
CA TYR A 116 4.99 -6.94 -12.81
C TYR A 116 3.66 -6.84 -12.06
N GLU A 117 3.22 -5.64 -11.68
CA GLU A 117 1.95 -5.45 -10.98
C GLU A 117 0.80 -5.22 -11.94
N VAL A 118 -0.20 -6.10 -11.88
CA VAL A 118 -1.45 -5.93 -12.62
C VAL A 118 -2.30 -4.90 -11.88
N THR A 119 -2.21 -3.65 -12.32
CA THR A 119 -3.07 -2.56 -11.83
C THR A 119 -4.46 -2.68 -12.41
N MET A 120 -5.48 -2.77 -11.56
CA MET A 120 -6.87 -2.91 -11.98
C MET A 120 -7.76 -1.80 -11.38
N SER A 121 -7.35 -0.53 -11.48
CA SER A 121 -8.28 0.61 -11.28
C SER A 121 -7.72 1.97 -11.72
N SER A 122 -8.55 2.72 -12.44
CA SER A 122 -8.38 4.08 -12.98
C SER A 122 -7.36 4.28 -14.12
N SER A 123 -7.94 4.49 -15.31
CA SER A 123 -7.33 4.64 -16.64
C SER A 123 -6.47 5.90 -16.88
N SER A 124 -5.84 6.48 -15.86
CA SER A 124 -5.16 7.79 -16.01
C SER A 124 -3.71 7.88 -15.48
N CYS A 125 -3.16 6.79 -14.93
CA CYS A 125 -1.75 6.77 -14.54
C CYS A 125 -0.95 5.81 -15.42
N ARG A 126 -0.72 6.20 -16.69
CA ARG A 126 0.35 5.64 -17.52
C ARG A 126 1.51 6.64 -17.56
N PRO A 127 2.53 6.53 -16.70
CA PRO A 127 3.82 7.12 -16.97
C PRO A 127 4.54 6.22 -17.99
N SER A 128 5.00 6.82 -19.07
CA SER A 128 5.73 6.16 -20.16
C SER A 128 7.16 5.70 -19.79
N SER A 129 7.46 5.56 -18.50
CA SER A 129 8.79 5.22 -17.98
C SER A 129 8.70 4.07 -16.97
N PRO A 130 9.71 3.19 -16.90
CA PRO A 130 9.86 2.28 -15.78
C PRO A 130 9.83 3.05 -14.45
N LYS A 131 9.35 2.34 -13.43
CA LYS A 131 9.18 2.86 -12.07
C LYS A 131 9.67 1.77 -11.14
N PHE A 132 10.56 2.14 -10.24
CA PHE A 132 11.16 1.21 -9.28
C PHE A 132 10.46 1.34 -7.94
N ILE A 133 10.17 0.19 -7.32
CA ILE A 133 9.50 0.05 -6.02
C ILE A 133 10.40 -0.63 -5.00
N ARG A 134 10.32 -0.15 -3.77
CA ARG A 134 10.90 -0.74 -2.56
C ARG A 134 9.81 -1.01 -1.54
#